data_AF-K2F5R0-F1
#
_entry.id   AF-K2F5R0-F1
#
_cell.length_a   1.000
_cell.length_b   1.000
_cell.length_c   1.000
_cell.angle_alpha   90.00
_cell.angle_beta   90.00
_cell.angle_gamma   90.00
#
_symmetry.space_group_name_H-M   'P 1'
#
loop_
_entity.id
_entity.type
_entity.pdbx_description
1 polymer ?
#
loop_
_entity_poly.entity_id
_entity_poly.type
_entity_poly.pdbx_seq_one_letter_code
_entity_poly.pdbx_strand_id
1 'polypeptide(L)'
;AARCKAPEPMDIRGYDIDEKAVRATRRNLDESGFGGIVTVDRSDLLETEPLTDHGILIANPPYGERLGELDELALFYPQLGSALKKHWAGWNCFFFTADLRLPKLLGLKPSRKTPLFNGPLECRLFEVRMVAGSNRKA
;
A
#
# COMPACT_ATOMS: atom_id res chain seq x y z
N ALA A 1 2.86 -10.16 30.24
CA ALA A 1 1.85 -9.58 29.32
C ALA A 1 2.49 -8.40 28.60
N ALA A 2 2.45 -8.36 27.26
CA ALA A 2 2.85 -7.15 26.53
C ALA A 2 1.97 -5.99 27.01
N ARG A 3 2.56 -4.85 27.39
CA ARG A 3 1.80 -3.66 27.79
C ARG A 3 1.07 -3.16 26.55
N CYS A 4 -0.22 -3.47 26.44
CA CYS A 4 -1.07 -2.88 25.42
C CYS A 4 -1.44 -1.47 25.90
N LYS A 5 -1.13 -0.45 25.10
CA LYS A 5 -1.59 0.92 25.37
C LYS A 5 -3.10 0.99 25.13
N ALA A 6 -3.78 1.87 25.85
CA ALA A 6 -5.18 2.17 25.55
C ALA A 6 -5.27 2.69 24.10
N PRO A 7 -6.26 2.24 23.32
CA PRO A 7 -6.46 2.74 21.97
C PRO A 7 -6.77 4.25 22.00
N GLU A 8 -6.07 5.03 21.19
CA GLU A 8 -6.29 6.46 21.00
C GLU A 8 -6.56 6.76 19.52
N PRO A 9 -7.32 7.82 19.18
CA PRO A 9 -7.51 8.20 17.79
C PRO A 9 -6.17 8.46 17.10
N MET A 10 -5.98 7.85 15.92
CA MET A 10 -4.78 8.03 15.10
C MET A 10 -5.21 8.32 13.66
N ASP A 11 -4.36 9.04 12.93
CA ASP A 11 -4.58 9.30 11.49
C ASP A 11 -4.22 8.07 10.65
N ILE A 12 -4.97 6.98 10.86
CA ILE A 12 -4.85 5.73 10.11
C ILE A 12 -6.05 5.61 9.18
N ARG A 13 -5.77 5.49 7.88
CA ARG A 13 -6.78 5.26 6.85
C ARG A 13 -6.51 4.06 5.97
N GLY A 14 -7.59 3.38 5.60
CA GLY A 14 -7.61 2.33 4.60
C GLY A 14 -8.49 2.68 3.41
N TYR A 15 -8.11 2.23 2.23
CA TYR A 15 -8.86 2.46 1.00
C TYR A 15 -8.93 1.17 0.18
N ASP A 16 -10.08 0.91 -0.44
CA ASP A 16 -10.25 -0.14 -1.44
C ASP A 16 -11.32 0.29 -2.45
N ILE A 17 -11.21 -0.18 -3.69
CA ILE A 17 -12.23 0.05 -4.73
C ILE A 17 -13.45 -0.85 -4.53
N ASP A 18 -13.26 -2.03 -3.91
CA ASP A 18 -14.32 -3.00 -3.64
C ASP A 18 -15.09 -2.63 -2.36
N GLU A 19 -16.33 -2.21 -2.55
CA GLU A 19 -17.24 -1.88 -1.47
C GLU A 19 -17.47 -3.05 -0.49
N LYS A 20 -17.40 -4.29 -0.97
CA LYS A 20 -17.52 -5.47 -0.09
C LYS A 20 -16.33 -5.57 0.85
N ALA A 21 -15.11 -5.34 0.35
CA ALA A 21 -13.89 -5.32 1.15
C ALA A 21 -13.89 -4.18 2.18
N VAL A 22 -14.34 -2.99 1.78
CA VAL A 22 -14.50 -1.83 2.70
C VAL A 22 -15.47 -2.18 3.83
N ARG A 23 -16.65 -2.71 3.50
CA ARG A 23 -17.66 -3.09 4.50
C ARG A 23 -17.17 -4.19 5.44
N ALA A 24 -16.48 -5.20 4.92
CA ALA A 24 -15.91 -6.27 5.73
C ALA A 24 -14.84 -5.72 6.69
N THR A 25 -13.97 -4.84 6.21
CA THR A 25 -12.92 -4.20 7.02
C THR A 25 -13.52 -3.35 8.14
N ARG A 26 -14.52 -2.52 7.85
CA ARG A 26 -15.22 -1.72 8.87
C ARG A 26 -15.81 -2.61 9.97
N ARG A 27 -16.50 -3.68 9.60
CA ARG A 27 -17.04 -4.65 10.58
C ARG A 27 -15.94 -5.29 11.44
N ASN A 28 -14.84 -5.71 10.82
CA ASN A 28 -13.72 -6.32 11.54
C ASN A 28 -13.08 -5.32 12.54
N LEU A 29 -12.99 -4.04 12.16
CA LEU A 29 -12.50 -2.98 13.04
C LEU A 29 -13.44 -2.76 14.22
N ASP A 30 -14.75 -2.74 13.99
CA ASP A 30 -15.76 -2.62 15.06
C ASP A 30 -15.66 -3.80 16.04
N GLU A 31 -15.64 -5.03 15.52
CA GLU A 31 -15.51 -6.26 16.33
C GLU A 31 -14.19 -6.32 17.12
N SER A 32 -13.14 -5.69 16.61
CA SER A 32 -11.82 -5.62 17.25
C SER A 32 -11.64 -4.40 18.18
N GLY A 33 -12.66 -3.53 18.31
CA GLY A 33 -12.60 -2.34 19.15
C GLY A 33 -11.86 -1.13 18.56
N PHE A 34 -11.63 -1.12 17.24
CA PHE A 34 -10.91 -0.06 16.51
C PHE A 34 -11.80 0.78 15.59
N GLY A 35 -13.12 0.57 15.57
CA GLY A 35 -14.06 1.27 14.68
C GLY A 35 -14.04 2.80 14.76
N GLY A 36 -13.72 3.37 15.93
CA GLY A 36 -13.57 4.82 16.13
C GLY A 36 -12.15 5.35 15.95
N ILE A 37 -11.21 4.51 15.53
CA ILE A 37 -9.77 4.82 15.49
C ILE A 37 -9.23 4.75 14.08
N VAL A 38 -9.65 3.75 13.30
CA VAL A 38 -9.23 3.57 11.92
C VAL A 38 -10.38 3.91 11.00
N THR A 39 -10.18 4.87 10.10
CA THR A 39 -11.19 5.22 9.08
C THR A 39 -10.91 4.43 7.81
N VAL A 40 -11.93 3.85 7.19
CA VAL A 40 -11.79 3.09 5.94
C VAL A 40 -12.82 3.58 4.94
N ASP A 41 -12.40 3.96 3.74
CA ASP A 41 -13.27 4.51 2.71
C ASP A 41 -13.14 3.76 1.38
N ARG A 42 -14.21 3.81 0.58
CA ARG A 42 -14.13 3.32 -0.80
C ARG A 42 -13.44 4.38 -1.65
N SER A 43 -12.27 4.04 -2.19
CA SER A 43 -11.50 4.95 -3.02
C SER A 43 -10.54 4.19 -3.92
N ASP A 44 -10.24 4.76 -5.08
CA ASP A 44 -9.17 4.29 -5.96
C ASP A 44 -7.84 4.89 -5.52
N LEU A 45 -6.84 4.04 -5.27
CA LEU A 45 -5.49 4.46 -4.91
C LEU A 45 -4.85 5.36 -5.98
N LEU A 46 -5.26 5.23 -7.24
CA LEU A 46 -4.76 6.06 -8.33
C LEU A 46 -5.13 7.55 -8.19
N GLU A 47 -6.25 7.84 -7.53
CA GLU A 47 -6.77 9.19 -7.33
C GLU A 47 -6.75 9.64 -5.86
N THR A 48 -6.33 8.76 -4.95
CA THR A 48 -6.31 9.05 -3.52
C THR A 48 -5.12 9.95 -3.15
N GLU A 49 -5.40 11.01 -2.39
CA GLU A 49 -4.42 11.91 -1.83
C GLU A 49 -4.06 11.53 -0.37
N PRO A 50 -2.80 11.74 0.04
CA PRO A 50 -2.38 11.49 1.41
C PRO A 50 -3.05 12.45 2.40
N LEU A 51 -3.13 12.02 3.67
CA LEU A 51 -3.71 12.84 4.75
C LEU A 51 -2.85 14.04 5.16
N THR A 52 -1.55 13.93 4.90
CA THR A 52 -0.50 14.82 5.39
C THR A 52 0.63 14.84 4.38
N ASP A 53 1.61 15.74 4.55
CA ASP A 53 2.77 15.83 3.66
C ASP A 53 3.77 14.67 3.83
N HIS A 54 3.65 13.89 4.91
CA HIS A 54 4.54 12.77 5.21
C HIS A 54 3.81 11.71 6.01
N GLY A 55 4.19 10.45 5.77
CA GLY A 55 3.57 9.32 6.44
C GLY A 55 4.07 8.00 5.88
N ILE A 56 3.34 6.95 6.22
CA ILE A 56 3.60 5.60 5.76
C ILE A 56 2.39 5.11 4.98
N LEU A 57 2.61 4.72 3.72
CA LEU A 57 1.64 3.96 2.94
C LEU A 57 2.08 2.49 2.98
N ILE A 58 1.18 1.58 3.32
CA ILE A 58 1.42 0.13 3.21
C ILE A 58 0.30 -0.44 2.35
N ALA A 59 0.67 -1.19 1.31
CA ALA A 59 -0.26 -1.88 0.45
C ALA A 59 0.19 -3.32 0.21
N ASN A 60 -0.79 -4.22 0.16
CA ASN A 60 -0.66 -5.56 -0.38
C ASN A 60 -1.38 -5.57 -1.75
N PRO A 61 -0.78 -4.98 -2.80
CA PRO A 61 -1.43 -4.90 -4.10
C PRO A 61 -1.73 -6.31 -4.65
N PRO A 62 -2.74 -6.44 -5.54
CA PRO A 62 -2.97 -7.70 -6.22
C PRO A 62 -1.67 -8.17 -6.88
N TYR A 63 -1.34 -9.44 -6.68
CA TYR A 63 -0.18 -10.08 -7.26
C TYR A 63 -0.65 -11.33 -8.00
N GLY A 64 -0.42 -11.35 -9.32
CA GLY A 64 -1.01 -12.33 -10.21
C GLY A 64 -0.42 -13.70 -9.94
N GLU A 65 -1.23 -14.65 -9.46
CA GLU A 65 -0.85 -16.06 -9.43
C GLU A 65 -1.13 -16.73 -10.78
N ARG A 66 -1.95 -16.09 -11.63
CA ARG A 66 -2.38 -16.56 -12.94
C ARG A 66 -1.86 -15.67 -14.06
N LEU A 67 -1.57 -16.26 -15.22
CA LEU A 67 -1.00 -15.55 -16.38
C LEU A 67 -1.82 -14.32 -16.81
N GLY A 68 -3.15 -14.40 -16.85
CA GLY A 68 -4.00 -13.26 -17.24
C GLY A 68 -3.93 -12.07 -16.27
N GLU A 69 -3.83 -12.35 -14.96
CA GLU A 69 -3.71 -11.32 -13.94
C GLU A 69 -2.34 -10.62 -14.01
N LEU A 70 -1.28 -11.35 -14.38
CA LEU A 70 0.06 -10.78 -14.53
C LEU A 70 0.15 -9.72 -15.64
N ASP A 71 -0.66 -9.86 -16.70
CA ASP A 71 -0.74 -8.90 -17.80
C ASP A 71 -1.56 -7.66 -17.41
N GLU A 72 -2.70 -7.85 -16.74
CA GLU A 72 -3.49 -6.74 -16.18
C GLU A 72 -2.67 -5.91 -15.18
N LEU A 73 -1.89 -6.59 -14.32
CA LEU A 73 -1.00 -5.93 -13.37
C LEU A 73 0.13 -5.17 -14.07
N ALA A 74 0.64 -5.67 -15.20
CA ALA A 74 1.64 -4.96 -15.98
C ALA A 74 1.10 -3.64 -16.57
N LEU A 75 -0.21 -3.55 -16.82
CA LEU A 75 -0.89 -2.31 -17.23
C LEU A 75 -1.22 -1.40 -16.04
N PHE A 76 -1.52 -1.97 -14.87
CA PHE A 76 -1.85 -1.22 -13.66
C PHE A 76 -0.63 -0.56 -13.01
N TYR A 77 0.50 -1.26 -12.88
CA TYR A 77 1.67 -0.74 -12.16
C TYR A 77 2.23 0.59 -12.69
N PRO A 78 2.30 0.86 -14.02
CA PRO A 78 2.71 2.18 -14.51
C PRO A 78 1.77 3.31 -14.06
N GLN A 79 0.46 3.04 -13.97
CA GLN A 79 -0.54 3.99 -13.48
C GLN A 79 -0.33 4.24 -11.99
N LEU A 80 -0.16 3.18 -11.21
CA LEU A 80 0.15 3.29 -9.77
C LEU A 80 1.45 4.06 -9.53
N GLY A 81 2.50 3.79 -10.31
CA GLY A 81 3.76 4.52 -10.23
C GLY A 81 3.62 6.02 -10.53
N SER A 82 2.69 6.38 -11.43
CA SER A 82 2.38 7.77 -11.77
C SER A 82 1.58 8.46 -10.65
N ALA A 83 0.57 7.79 -10.11
CA ALA A 83 -0.22 8.27 -8.97
C ALA A 83 0.66 8.51 -7.73
N LEU A 84 1.55 7.57 -7.41
CA LEU A 84 2.50 7.73 -6.30
C LEU A 84 3.39 8.96 -6.47
N LYS A 85 3.94 9.19 -7.67
CA LYS A 85 4.77 10.37 -7.96
C LYS A 85 3.99 11.68 -7.88
N LYS A 86 2.72 11.66 -8.28
CA LYS A 86 1.85 12.85 -8.31
C LYS A 86 1.35 13.23 -6.92
N HIS A 87 0.91 12.25 -6.12
CA HIS A 87 0.16 12.51 -4.90
C HIS A 87 0.95 12.21 -3.61
N TRP A 88 1.92 11.30 -3.64
CA TRP A 88 2.51 10.73 -2.42
C TRP A 88 3.96 11.19 -2.16
N ALA A 89 4.37 12.36 -2.67
CA ALA A 89 5.67 12.93 -2.36
C ALA A 89 5.82 13.16 -0.84
N GLY A 90 6.99 12.84 -0.27
CA GLY A 90 7.25 12.95 1.17
C GLY A 90 6.88 11.70 1.98
N TRP A 91 6.19 10.73 1.38
CA TRP A 91 5.79 9.49 2.05
C TRP A 91 6.80 8.35 1.86
N ASN A 92 6.77 7.40 2.80
CA ASN A 92 7.44 6.11 2.66
C ASN A 92 6.43 5.02 2.31
N CYS A 93 6.49 4.51 1.08
CA CYS A 93 5.55 3.53 0.57
C CYS A 93 6.13 2.12 0.69
N PHE A 94 5.31 1.19 1.18
CA PHE A 94 5.64 -0.22 1.33
C PHE A 94 4.69 -1.07 0.50
N PHE A 95 5.24 -1.94 -0.33
CA PHE A 95 4.47 -2.88 -1.15
C PHE A 95 4.85 -4.31 -0.79
N PHE A 96 3.89 -5.06 -0.26
CA PHE A 96 4.03 -6.50 -0.01
C PHE A 96 3.47 -7.25 -1.22
N THR A 97 4.32 -8.01 -1.93
CA THR A 97 3.89 -8.69 -3.17
C THR A 97 4.77 -9.90 -3.47
N ALA A 98 4.20 -10.88 -4.18
CA ALA A 98 4.97 -11.95 -4.83
C ALA A 98 5.50 -11.55 -6.22
N ASP A 99 5.00 -10.47 -6.82
CA ASP A 99 5.46 -10.01 -8.14
C ASP A 99 6.76 -9.19 -8.02
N LEU A 100 7.88 -9.86 -8.26
CA LEU A 100 9.22 -9.24 -8.18
C LEU A 100 9.47 -8.19 -9.28
N ARG A 101 8.59 -8.08 -10.29
CA ARG A 101 8.68 -7.08 -11.37
C ARG A 101 8.12 -5.73 -10.93
N LEU A 102 7.29 -5.68 -9.87
CA LEU A 102 6.57 -4.50 -9.41
C LEU A 102 7.45 -3.23 -9.37
N PRO A 103 8.63 -3.19 -8.71
CA PRO A 103 9.40 -1.95 -8.63
C PRO A 103 9.86 -1.42 -9.99
N LYS A 104 10.19 -2.32 -10.93
CA LYS A 104 10.58 -1.95 -12.30
C LYS A 104 9.41 -1.33 -13.05
N LEU A 105 8.21 -1.93 -12.91
CA LEU A 105 7.00 -1.49 -13.61
C LEU A 105 6.39 -0.21 -13.01
N LEU A 106 6.53 0.01 -11.70
CA LEU A 106 6.24 1.31 -11.06
C LEU A 106 7.19 2.42 -11.56
N GLY A 107 8.36 2.05 -12.10
CA GLY A 107 9.43 2.99 -12.42
C GLY A 107 9.96 3.71 -11.18
N LEU A 108 10.04 2.99 -10.05
CA LEU A 108 10.49 3.50 -8.76
C LEU A 108 11.59 2.59 -8.20
N LYS A 109 12.68 3.19 -7.73
CA LYS A 109 13.79 2.44 -7.14
C LYS A 109 13.48 2.15 -5.66
N PRO A 110 13.41 0.88 -5.23
CA PRO A 110 13.22 0.57 -3.83
C PRO A 110 14.47 0.93 -3.03
N SER A 111 14.28 1.53 -1.85
CA SER A 111 15.33 1.77 -0.85
C SER A 111 15.68 0.50 -0.09
N ARG A 112 14.72 -0.42 0.08
CA ARG A 112 14.89 -1.70 0.75
C ARG A 112 14.06 -2.80 0.10
N LYS A 113 14.55 -4.03 0.19
CA LYS A 113 13.85 -5.25 -0.23
C LYS A 113 13.98 -6.27 0.90
N THR A 114 12.89 -6.59 1.58
CA THR A 114 12.89 -7.56 2.68
C THR A 114 12.17 -8.82 2.24
N PRO A 115 12.84 -9.98 2.16
CA PRO A 115 12.17 -11.27 1.91
C PRO A 115 11.19 -11.59 3.04
N LEU A 116 10.00 -12.04 2.69
CA LEU A 116 8.92 -12.43 3.60
C LEU A 116 8.13 -13.58 2.97
N PHE A 117 7.22 -14.18 3.72
CA PHE A 117 6.39 -15.30 3.24
C PHE A 117 4.91 -15.05 3.56
N ASN A 118 4.03 -15.24 2.58
CA ASN A 118 2.59 -15.30 2.78
C ASN A 118 2.15 -16.78 2.74
N GLY A 119 2.22 -17.45 3.89
CA GLY A 119 2.13 -18.91 3.93
C GLY A 119 3.33 -19.54 3.20
N PRO A 120 3.12 -20.45 2.23
CA PRO A 120 4.22 -21.03 1.44
C PRO A 120 4.75 -20.11 0.33
N LEU A 121 4.05 -19.00 0.03
CA LEU A 121 4.40 -18.11 -1.07
C LEU A 121 5.54 -17.17 -0.67
N GLU A 122 6.65 -17.20 -1.40
CA GLU A 122 7.74 -16.23 -1.23
C GLU A 122 7.29 -14.85 -1.75
N CYS A 123 7.33 -13.86 -0.86
CA CYS A 123 6.99 -12.49 -1.14
C CYS A 123 8.17 -11.57 -0.80
N ARG A 124 8.09 -10.32 -1.24
CA ARG A 124 8.98 -9.26 -0.76
C ARG A 124 8.16 -8.06 -0.27
N LEU A 125 8.65 -7.46 0.80
CA LEU A 125 8.26 -6.11 1.19
C LEU A 125 9.26 -5.12 0.55
N PHE A 126 8.79 -4.37 -0.43
CA PHE A 126 9.54 -3.29 -1.06
C PHE A 126 9.29 -1.98 -0.31
N GLU A 127 10.35 -1.33 0.17
CA GLU A 127 10.29 0.05 0.67
C GLU A 127 10.65 1.00 -0.48
N VAL A 128 9.83 2.01 -0.71
CA VAL A 128 10.03 3.07 -1.72
C VAL A 128 9.83 4.42 -1.06
N ARG A 129 10.92 5.20 -0.96
CA ARG A 129 10.86 6.57 -0.46
C ARG A 129 10.47 7.52 -1.57
N MET A 130 9.34 8.19 -1.40
CA MET A 130 8.82 9.16 -2.35
C MET A 130 9.42 10.53 -2.05
N VAL A 131 10.10 11.11 -3.03
CA VAL A 131 10.72 12.44 -2.92
C VAL A 131 10.00 13.42 -3.82
N ALA A 132 9.93 14.69 -3.43
CA ALA A 132 9.55 15.75 -4.34
C ALA A 132 10.63 15.88 -5.44
N GLY A 133 10.23 15.81 -6.71
CA GLY A 133 11.15 15.89 -7.86
C GLY A 133 11.79 14.55 -8.25
N SER A 134 13.04 14.59 -8.75
CA SER A 134 13.72 13.41 -9.31
C SER A 134 14.72 12.81 -8.34
N ASN A 135 14.64 11.49 -8.11
CA ASN A 135 15.63 10.73 -7.33
C ASN A 135 16.78 10.17 -8.20
N ARG A 136 17.02 10.73 -9.40
CA ARG A 136 18.20 10.37 -10.20
C ARG A 136 19.39 11.11 -9.61
N LYS A 137 20.43 10.35 -9.22
CA LYS A 137 21.76 10.95 -9.05
C LYS A 137 22.18 11.52 -10.41
N ALA A 138 22.60 12.79 -10.42
CA ALA A 138 23.24 13.41 -11.57
C ALA A 138 24.51 12.63 -11.97
#